data_AF-A0A8J9Z842-F1
#
_entry.id   AF-A0A8J9Z842-F1
#
_cell.length_a   1.000
_cell.length_b   1.000
_cell.length_c   1.000
_cell.angle_alpha   90.00
_cell.angle_beta   90.00
_cell.angle_gamma   90.00
#
_symmetry.space_group_name_H-M   'P 1'
#
loop_
_entity.id
_entity.type
_entity.pdbx_description
1 polymer ?
#
loop_
_entity_poly.entity_id
_entity_poly.type
_entity_poly.pdbx_seq_one_letter_code
_entity_poly.pdbx_strand_id
1 'polypeptide(L)'
;MWLDSQCWKGRIAVCLLVFLSIRCSIALSGGCNDGYYSPRCDRVQCPTIPAPENGAVTGGTFYQNEVQFTCNHGYQLIGDSIRTCQADGTWTGADPTCIGNYNDISYSSE
;
A
#
# COMPACT_ATOMS: atom_id res chain seq x y z
N MET A 1 -11.41 19.50 2.99
CA MET A 1 -10.62 20.68 2.60
C MET A 1 -9.21 20.42 3.08
N TRP A 2 -8.29 20.41 2.11
CA TRP A 2 -6.92 19.90 2.08
C TRP A 2 -5.98 20.38 3.17
N LEU A 3 -5.12 19.49 3.68
CA LEU A 3 -3.76 19.84 4.13
C LEU A 3 -2.79 18.69 3.81
N ASP A 4 -2.52 18.52 2.52
CA ASP A 4 -1.22 18.03 2.06
C ASP A 4 -0.13 19.02 2.45
N SER A 5 1.09 18.52 2.66
CA SER A 5 2.33 19.27 2.88
C SER A 5 2.54 19.78 4.31
N GLN A 6 3.42 19.12 5.07
CA GLN A 6 4.58 19.78 5.67
C GLN A 6 5.65 18.74 6.07
N CYS A 7 6.61 18.53 5.17
CA CYS A 7 8.01 18.51 5.62
C CYS A 7 8.26 19.96 6.10
N TRP A 8 8.37 20.16 7.42
CA TRP A 8 8.27 21.48 8.05
C TRP A 8 9.25 22.49 7.42
N LYS A 9 8.71 23.39 6.58
CA LYS A 9 9.34 24.67 6.26
C LYS A 9 9.72 25.33 7.58
N GLY A 10 10.98 25.75 7.67
CA GLY A 10 11.59 26.24 8.90
C GLY A 10 10.68 27.11 9.75
N ARG A 11 10.47 26.66 10.99
CA ARG A 11 10.39 27.46 12.22
C ARG A 11 10.30 26.51 13.42
N ILE A 12 11.46 26.29 14.04
CA ILE A 12 11.69 25.92 15.44
C ILE A 12 10.91 24.68 15.91
N ALA A 13 11.58 23.52 15.85
CA ALA A 13 11.26 22.40 16.72
C ALA A 13 11.43 22.85 18.18
N VAL A 14 10.34 23.07 18.91
CA VAL A 14 10.43 23.28 20.36
C VAL A 14 10.47 21.90 21.00
N CYS A 15 11.69 21.38 21.16
CA CYS A 15 11.96 20.26 22.06
C CYS A 15 11.46 20.64 23.46
N LEU A 16 10.39 20.00 23.94
CA LEU A 16 10.00 20.09 25.34
C LEU A 16 11.03 19.33 26.18
N LEU A 17 11.95 20.08 26.79
CA LEU A 17 12.89 19.60 27.78
C LEU A 17 12.10 19.17 29.01
N VAL A 18 12.03 17.88 29.29
CA VAL A 18 12.69 17.27 30.45
C VAL A 18 12.88 15.80 30.06
N PHE A 19 13.98 15.14 30.41
CA PHE A 19 14.21 13.69 30.17
C PHE A 19 14.86 13.28 28.82
N LEU A 20 15.96 12.56 28.99
CA LEU A 20 17.10 12.40 28.09
C LEU A 20 17.02 11.14 27.19
N SER A 21 15.87 10.86 26.57
CA SER A 21 15.79 9.68 25.70
C SER A 21 14.75 9.79 24.58
N ILE A 22 14.81 10.87 23.80
CA ILE A 22 14.37 10.85 22.41
C ILE A 22 15.58 10.40 21.59
N ARG A 23 15.64 9.11 21.25
CA ARG A 23 16.62 8.60 20.28
C ARG A 23 16.10 8.92 18.88
N CYS A 24 16.59 10.00 18.29
CA CYS A 24 16.63 10.15 16.84
C CYS A 24 17.96 9.51 16.38
N SER A 25 17.93 8.27 15.91
CA SER A 25 19.15 7.61 15.40
C SER A 25 19.51 8.22 14.06
N ILE A 26 20.48 9.14 14.14
CA ILE A 26 21.23 9.71 13.03
C ILE A 26 21.75 8.54 12.18
N ALA A 27 21.26 8.37 10.95
CA ALA A 27 22.04 7.72 9.92
C ALA A 27 23.20 8.67 9.60
N LEU A 28 24.37 8.33 10.11
CA LEU A 28 25.62 9.00 9.77
C LEU A 28 25.83 8.80 8.27
N SER A 29 25.90 9.92 7.54
CA SER A 29 25.97 10.10 6.07
C SER A 29 24.61 10.04 5.34
N GLY A 30 24.15 11.22 4.91
CA GLY A 30 22.96 11.35 4.05
C GLY A 30 21.96 12.45 4.44
N GLY A 31 22.40 13.58 4.98
CA GLY A 31 21.55 14.79 5.03
C GLY A 31 21.33 15.32 3.61
N CYS A 32 20.17 15.94 3.35
CA CYS A 32 19.81 16.53 2.06
C CYS A 32 20.69 17.73 1.67
N ASN A 33 21.94 17.49 1.29
CA ASN A 33 22.83 18.44 0.61
C ASN A 33 23.73 17.60 -0.32
N ASP A 34 23.52 17.67 -1.64
CA ASP A 34 24.51 17.45 -2.73
C ASP A 34 23.84 16.89 -3.99
N GLY A 35 23.59 17.78 -4.96
CA GLY A 35 23.82 17.61 -6.41
C GLY A 35 23.40 16.36 -7.23
N TYR A 36 22.92 15.25 -6.68
CA TYR A 36 22.55 14.06 -7.46
C TYR A 36 21.58 13.18 -6.64
N TYR A 37 20.39 12.88 -7.21
CA TYR A 37 19.21 12.23 -6.63
C TYR A 37 18.26 13.15 -5.82
N SER A 38 17.19 13.55 -6.49
CA SER A 38 16.02 14.22 -5.92
C SER A 38 15.41 13.37 -4.80
N PRO A 39 15.19 13.89 -3.57
CA PRO A 39 14.29 13.25 -2.61
C PRO A 39 12.88 13.50 -3.14
N ARG A 40 12.44 12.63 -4.04
CA ARG A 40 11.06 12.58 -4.47
C ARG A 40 10.25 12.20 -3.23
N CYS A 41 9.70 13.19 -2.54
CA CYS A 41 8.54 13.03 -1.67
C CYS A 41 7.30 12.74 -2.53
N ASP A 42 7.43 11.76 -3.44
CA ASP A 42 6.33 11.25 -4.22
C ASP A 42 5.60 10.27 -3.31
N ARG A 43 4.26 10.34 -3.30
CA ARG A 43 3.45 9.40 -2.54
C ARG A 43 3.79 7.99 -3.01
N VAL A 44 4.15 7.11 -2.08
CA VAL A 44 4.42 5.70 -2.42
C VAL A 44 3.17 5.10 -3.04
N GLN A 45 3.34 4.55 -4.23
CA GLN A 45 2.30 3.90 -5.01
C GLN A 45 2.78 2.51 -5.38
N CYS A 46 2.02 1.51 -4.97
CA CYS A 46 2.25 0.13 -5.32
C CYS A 46 1.83 -0.14 -6.78
N PRO A 47 2.39 -1.17 -7.42
CA PRO A 47 1.98 -1.58 -8.76
C PRO A 47 0.48 -1.85 -8.84
N THR A 48 -0.18 -1.44 -9.92
CA THR A 48 -1.57 -1.81 -10.16
C THR A 48 -1.67 -3.32 -10.38
N ILE A 49 -2.45 -4.01 -9.56
CA ILE A 49 -2.70 -5.45 -9.70
C ILE A 49 -3.89 -5.65 -10.65
N PRO A 50 -3.77 -6.48 -11.70
CA PRO A 50 -4.90 -6.82 -12.56
C PRO A 50 -5.94 -7.66 -11.80
N ALA A 51 -7.19 -7.61 -12.26
CA ALA A 51 -8.22 -8.49 -11.70
C ALA A 51 -7.86 -9.97 -11.96
N PRO A 52 -8.10 -10.87 -10.99
CA PRO A 52 -7.95 -12.31 -11.21
C PRO A 52 -8.95 -12.79 -12.27
N GLU A 53 -8.59 -13.85 -12.99
CA GLU A 53 -9.50 -14.49 -13.94
C GLU A 53 -10.78 -14.95 -13.20
N ASN A 54 -11.96 -14.68 -13.76
CA ASN A 54 -13.24 -14.94 -13.09
C ASN A 54 -13.41 -14.22 -11.74
N GLY A 55 -12.81 -13.04 -11.60
CA GLY A 55 -13.02 -12.17 -10.46
C GLY A 55 -12.83 -10.70 -10.78
N ALA A 56 -12.86 -9.88 -9.74
CA ALA A 56 -12.69 -8.44 -9.79
C ALA A 56 -11.75 -7.99 -8.67
N VAL A 57 -11.15 -6.82 -8.87
CA VAL A 57 -10.34 -6.12 -7.86
C VAL A 57 -10.87 -4.70 -7.69
N THR A 58 -11.03 -4.28 -6.45
CA THR A 58 -11.51 -2.93 -6.09
C THR A 58 -10.61 -2.33 -5.02
N GLY A 59 -10.37 -1.01 -5.06
CA GLY A 59 -9.52 -0.33 -4.10
C GLY A 59 -8.55 0.65 -4.75
N GLY A 60 -7.54 1.06 -3.99
CA GLY A 60 -6.54 2.03 -4.45
C GLY A 60 -5.11 1.54 -4.25
N THR A 61 -4.17 2.11 -5.01
CA THR A 61 -2.79 1.62 -5.11
C THR A 61 -1.78 2.41 -4.28
N PHE A 62 -2.21 3.38 -3.49
CA PHE A 62 -1.30 4.19 -2.68
C PHE A 62 -0.98 3.57 -1.33
N TYR A 63 0.13 3.98 -0.70
CA TYR A 63 0.49 3.57 0.65
C TYR A 63 -0.68 3.67 1.63
N GLN A 64 -0.85 2.62 2.44
CA GLN A 64 -1.97 2.37 3.37
C GLN A 64 -3.33 2.15 2.72
N ASN A 65 -3.46 2.25 1.40
CA ASN A 65 -4.66 1.79 0.74
C ASN A 65 -4.68 0.26 0.69
N GLU A 66 -5.90 -0.25 0.64
CA GLU A 66 -6.18 -1.66 0.49
C GLU A 66 -6.82 -1.90 -0.88
N VAL A 67 -6.52 -3.08 -1.43
CA VAL A 67 -7.24 -3.66 -2.56
C VAL A 67 -7.93 -4.92 -2.10
N GLN A 68 -9.18 -5.06 -2.50
CA GLN A 68 -10.03 -6.19 -2.20
C GLN A 68 -10.30 -6.98 -3.49
N PHE A 69 -10.17 -8.29 -3.38
CA PHE A 69 -10.41 -9.22 -4.47
C PHE A 69 -11.73 -9.96 -4.23
N THR A 70 -12.53 -10.07 -5.28
CA THR A 70 -13.79 -10.79 -5.27
C THR A 70 -13.83 -11.76 -6.44
N CYS A 71 -14.32 -12.98 -6.21
CA CYS A 71 -14.55 -13.93 -7.30
C CYS A 71 -16.00 -13.87 -7.78
N ASN A 72 -16.21 -14.19 -9.05
CA ASN A 72 -17.54 -14.33 -9.63
C ASN A 72 -18.30 -15.47 -8.95
N HIS A 73 -19.63 -15.47 -9.10
CA HIS A 73 -20.45 -16.58 -8.63
C HIS A 73 -19.98 -17.91 -9.25
N GLY A 74 -19.95 -19.00 -8.49
CA GLY A 74 -19.35 -20.26 -8.93
C GLY A 74 -17.86 -20.40 -8.64
N TYR A 75 -17.17 -19.34 -8.22
CA TYR A 75 -15.71 -19.35 -8.01
C TYR A 75 -15.34 -19.06 -6.56
N GLN A 76 -14.34 -19.80 -6.07
CA GLN A 76 -13.79 -19.65 -4.75
C GLN A 76 -12.44 -18.92 -4.80
N LEU A 77 -12.27 -17.92 -3.93
CA LEU A 77 -11.02 -17.20 -3.79
C LEU A 77 -10.00 -18.02 -3.01
N ILE A 78 -8.83 -18.24 -3.61
CA ILE A 78 -7.67 -18.91 -3.01
C ILE A 78 -6.52 -17.91 -2.93
N GLY A 79 -6.05 -17.64 -1.71
CA GLY A 79 -5.04 -16.62 -1.43
C GLY A 79 -5.59 -15.52 -0.52
N ASP A 80 -4.97 -14.33 -0.56
CA ASP A 80 -5.38 -13.20 0.26
C ASP A 80 -6.50 -12.40 -0.41
N SER A 81 -7.65 -12.28 0.25
CA SER A 81 -8.80 -11.50 -0.25
C SER A 81 -8.58 -10.00 -0.16
N ILE A 82 -7.65 -9.55 0.68
CA ILE A 82 -7.31 -8.14 0.88
C ILE A 82 -5.78 -8.03 0.92
N ARG A 83 -5.25 -7.04 0.19
CA ARG A 83 -3.83 -6.70 0.21
C ARG A 83 -3.65 -5.22 0.50
N THR A 84 -2.63 -4.88 1.26
CA THR A 84 -2.34 -3.51 1.70
C THR A 84 -1.04 -3.03 1.07
N CYS A 85 -1.04 -1.81 0.57
CA CYS A 85 0.16 -1.20 -0.02
C CYS A 85 1.12 -0.72 1.09
N GLN A 86 2.33 -1.27 1.10
CA GLN A 86 3.36 -1.04 2.10
C GLN A 86 4.23 0.18 1.78
N ALA A 87 5.00 0.63 2.78
CA ALA A 87 5.86 1.81 2.67
C ALA A 87 7.04 1.62 1.69
N ASP A 88 7.39 0.38 1.36
CA ASP A 88 8.41 0.02 0.38
C ASP A 88 7.86 -0.07 -1.06
N GLY A 89 6.57 0.21 -1.26
CA GLY A 89 5.92 0.13 -2.57
C GLY A 89 5.52 -1.29 -2.97
N THR A 90 5.52 -2.24 -2.03
CA THR A 90 5.09 -3.63 -2.28
C THR A 90 3.73 -3.92 -1.64
N TRP A 91 3.08 -4.98 -2.11
CA TRP A 91 1.80 -5.44 -1.58
C TRP A 91 2.01 -6.53 -0.54
N THR A 92 1.27 -6.46 0.57
CA THR A 92 1.23 -7.56 1.54
C THR A 92 0.61 -8.82 0.95
N GLY A 93 0.97 -9.99 1.47
CA GLY A 93 0.33 -11.25 1.10
C GLY A 93 0.62 -11.75 -0.32
N ALA A 94 -0.11 -12.77 -0.73
CA ALA A 94 0.01 -13.46 -2.01
C ALA A 94 -1.10 -13.04 -3.00
N ASP A 95 -0.80 -13.17 -4.29
CA ASP A 95 -1.79 -12.94 -5.35
C ASP A 95 -2.93 -13.98 -5.27
N PRO A 96 -4.20 -13.55 -5.23
CA PRO A 96 -5.32 -14.48 -5.17
C PRO A 96 -5.67 -15.05 -6.55
N THR A 97 -6.25 -16.25 -6.54
CA THR A 97 -6.79 -16.92 -7.73
C THR A 97 -8.22 -17.34 -7.47
N CYS A 98 -9.07 -17.26 -8.50
CA CYS A 98 -10.45 -17.71 -8.42
C CYS A 98 -10.56 -19.10 -9.05
N ILE A 99 -10.82 -20.12 -8.22
CA ILE A 99 -10.95 -21.50 -8.69
C ILE A 99 -12.44 -21.85 -8.75
N GLY A 100 -12.89 -22.25 -9.95
CA GLY A 100 -14.27 -22.62 -10.19
C GLY A 100 -14.65 -23.92 -9.45
N ASN A 101 -15.79 -23.90 -8.75
CA ASN A 101 -16.42 -25.11 -8.27
C ASN A 101 -17.41 -25.61 -9.34
N TYR A 102 -17.09 -26.75 -9.96
CA TYR A 102 -17.90 -27.31 -11.07
C TYR A 102 -19.36 -27.51 -10.68
N ASN A 103 -19.64 -27.79 -9.40
CA ASN A 103 -21.00 -28.01 -8.92
C ASN A 103 -21.80 -26.70 -8.79
N ASP A 104 -21.16 -25.54 -8.65
CA ASP A 104 -21.85 -24.24 -8.50
C ASP A 104 -21.98 -23.53 -9.86
N ILE A 105 -20.95 -23.67 -10.71
CA ILE A 105 -20.97 -23.14 -12.08
C ILE A 105 -22.09 -23.80 -12.91
N SER A 106 -22.37 -25.08 -12.70
CA SER A 106 -23.43 -25.80 -13.43
C SER A 106 -24.85 -25.31 -13.16
N TYR A 107 -25.10 -24.58 -12.05
CA TYR A 107 -26.42 -24.03 -11.72
C TYR A 107 -26.59 -22.56 -12.11
N SER A 108 -25.55 -21.94 -12.69
CA SER A 108 -25.55 -20.52 -13.05
C SER A 108 -25.81 -20.24 -14.54
N SER A 109 -26.04 -21.30 -15.34
CA SER A 109 -26.17 -21.23 -16.80
C SER A 109 -27.59 -21.46 -17.34
N GLU A 110 -28.63 -21.14 -16.58
CA GLU A 110 -30.04 -21.20 -17.03
C GLU A 110 -30.61 -19.81 -17.37
#